data_AF-A0A453HDH4-F1
#
_entry.id   AF-A0A453HDH4-F1
#
_cell.length_a   1.000
_cell.length_b   1.000
_cell.length_c   1.000
_cell.angle_alpha   90.00
_cell.angle_beta   90.00
_cell.angle_gamma   90.00
#
_symmetry.space_group_name_H-M   'P 1'
#
loop_
_entity.id
_entity.type
_entity.pdbx_description
1 polymer ?
#
loop_
_entity_poly.entity_id
_entity_poly.type
_entity_poly.pdbx_seq_one_letter_code
_entity_poly.pdbx_strand_id
1 'polypeptide(L)'
;HQRSSTVPITNLSPHHRVKPPSLSQIAGSQAPARGARMAKSSADDAELRRACAAAVAASGARGEEVSFSIRVAKGRGIFEKLGRLAKPRVLALTTKHSSKGEADKAFLRVLKYSSGAVLEPAKLYKLKHLTKVEVISSDPSGCTFVLGFDNLRSQTVAPPQWTMRNIDDRNRLLFCILNICKEILSYLPKVVGIDIVELALWAKENTLTLDNQENNNQEGRETSVATQTERKVTAKVTVENDLVSQAKDEEEDMEALLDTYVMGIGEADAFSERLKQELVALEAANVYQLLESEPLIEEVLQGIDAASATIDDMDEWLRIFNLKLRHMREDISSIESRNNGLEMQSVNNKGLVEELEKLLERLRIPQEFAASLTGGSFEESRMLKNVEACEWLTGAIRCLEVPNLDPSYVNMRAVREKRAELEKLKITFVKRASEFLRNYFSSLVDFMISDKSYFSQRGQLKRPDHADLRYKCRTYARLLQHLKVIYP
;
A
#
# COMPACT_ATOMS: atom_id res chain seq x y z
N HIS A 1 8.35 41.43 41.37
CA HIS A 1 7.25 42.39 41.23
C HIS A 1 6.08 41.75 40.51
N GLN A 2 4.89 41.82 41.13
CA GLN A 2 3.60 41.39 40.60
C GLN A 2 3.12 42.29 39.44
N ARG A 3 2.33 41.69 38.53
CA ARG A 3 1.06 42.19 37.92
C ARG A 3 0.81 41.37 36.65
N SER A 4 -0.07 40.37 36.64
CA SER A 4 -1.54 40.46 36.50
C SER A 4 -1.99 41.42 35.40
N SER A 5 -2.35 40.88 34.24
CA SER A 5 -3.39 41.45 33.39
C SER A 5 -4.17 40.32 32.72
N THR A 6 -5.47 40.37 32.98
CA THR A 6 -6.50 39.42 32.60
C THR A 6 -7.47 40.14 31.66
N VAL A 7 -7.93 39.42 30.62
CA VAL A 7 -9.26 39.48 29.98
C VAL A 7 -9.42 40.58 28.88
N PRO A 8 -10.28 40.42 27.83
CA PRO A 8 -11.28 39.36 27.57
C PRO A 8 -11.21 38.65 26.20
N ILE A 9 -11.77 37.44 26.22
CA ILE A 9 -12.34 36.74 25.07
C ILE A 9 -13.79 37.22 24.90
N THR A 10 -14.15 37.71 23.72
CA THR A 10 -15.54 37.98 23.32
C THR A 10 -15.89 37.23 22.05
N ASN A 11 -16.75 36.24 22.22
CA ASN A 11 -17.89 35.83 21.39
C ASN A 11 -17.92 36.26 19.92
N LEU A 12 -17.90 35.26 19.01
CA LEU A 12 -18.85 35.19 17.90
C LEU A 12 -19.35 33.75 17.74
N SER A 13 -20.67 33.68 17.59
CA SER A 13 -21.58 32.54 17.71
C SER A 13 -21.60 31.61 16.47
N PRO A 14 -22.34 30.48 16.53
CA PRO A 14 -22.21 29.32 15.65
C PRO A 14 -23.16 29.38 14.44
N HIS A 15 -23.02 28.40 13.55
CA HIS A 15 -23.83 28.06 12.37
C HIS A 15 -23.17 28.36 11.00
N HIS A 16 -22.47 27.37 10.48
CA HIS A 16 -22.96 26.69 9.28
C HIS A 16 -22.42 25.25 9.21
N ARG A 17 -23.34 24.31 9.43
CA ARG A 17 -23.13 22.89 9.21
C ARG A 17 -23.26 22.65 7.71
N VAL A 18 -22.15 22.68 6.98
CA VAL A 18 -22.10 22.20 5.59
C VAL A 18 -21.47 20.81 5.61
N LYS A 19 -22.24 19.83 5.14
CA LYS A 19 -21.77 18.45 4.89
C LYS A 19 -20.56 18.48 3.93
N PRO A 20 -19.59 17.58 4.07
CA PRO A 20 -18.43 17.54 3.20
C PRO A 20 -18.79 17.03 1.79
N PRO A 21 -18.21 17.58 0.71
CA PRO A 21 -17.94 16.82 -0.48
C PRO A 21 -16.61 16.07 -0.35
N SER A 22 -16.51 15.01 -1.14
CA SER A 22 -15.51 13.94 -1.14
C SER A 22 -14.18 14.28 -1.82
N LEU A 23 -13.11 13.67 -1.29
CA LEU A 23 -11.97 13.02 -1.98
C LEU A 23 -11.24 13.74 -3.14
N SER A 24 -10.02 14.20 -2.83
CA SER A 24 -8.81 14.26 -3.69
C SER A 24 -7.77 15.08 -2.91
N GLN A 25 -6.46 14.82 -2.78
CA GLN A 25 -5.49 13.95 -3.42
C GLN A 25 -4.22 14.06 -2.54
N ILE A 26 -3.71 12.97 -1.97
CA ILE A 26 -2.32 12.88 -1.50
C ILE A 26 -1.65 11.79 -2.33
N ALA A 27 -1.12 12.20 -3.49
CA ALA A 27 -0.02 11.50 -4.13
C ALA A 27 1.26 12.18 -3.66
N GLY A 28 1.93 11.54 -2.71
CA GLY A 28 3.25 11.91 -2.22
C GLY A 28 4.31 11.47 -3.23
N SER A 29 5.10 12.47 -3.63
CA SER A 29 6.34 12.38 -4.37
C SER A 29 7.31 11.33 -3.81
N GLN A 30 7.85 10.46 -4.68
CA GLN A 30 9.22 9.98 -4.52
C GLN A 30 9.98 10.12 -5.85
N ALA A 31 11.05 10.90 -5.75
CA ALA A 31 11.96 11.35 -6.79
C ALA A 31 12.85 10.21 -7.34
N PRO A 32 13.50 10.40 -8.51
CA PRO A 32 14.18 9.36 -9.25
C PRO A 32 15.62 9.19 -8.78
N ALA A 33 16.05 7.96 -8.52
CA ALA A 33 17.46 7.61 -8.37
C ALA A 33 17.97 6.94 -9.66
N ARG A 34 19.09 7.47 -10.13
CA ARG A 34 19.82 7.18 -11.36
C ARG A 34 20.17 5.69 -11.56
N GLY A 35 20.12 5.28 -12.83
CA GLY A 35 21.22 4.56 -13.46
C GLY A 35 21.13 3.03 -13.50
N ALA A 36 20.40 2.49 -14.48
CA ALA A 36 20.80 1.26 -15.17
C ALA A 36 20.18 1.21 -16.57
N ARG A 37 21.06 1.14 -17.57
CA ARG A 37 20.78 0.84 -18.98
C ARG A 37 20.08 -0.51 -19.16
N MET A 38 19.21 -0.55 -20.17
CA MET A 38 18.91 -1.64 -21.11
C MET A 38 18.42 -3.01 -20.60
N ALA A 39 17.29 -3.42 -21.19
CA ALA A 39 16.91 -4.78 -21.60
C ALA A 39 17.07 -5.90 -20.55
N LYS A 40 16.00 -6.13 -19.76
CA LYS A 40 15.74 -7.43 -19.12
C LYS A 40 14.23 -7.70 -19.13
N SER A 41 13.72 -8.45 -20.11
CA SER A 41 12.32 -8.92 -20.04
C SER A 41 12.02 -10.28 -20.69
N SER A 42 12.98 -10.99 -21.28
CA SER A 42 12.73 -12.36 -21.79
C SER A 42 12.96 -13.45 -20.73
N ALA A 43 14.08 -13.36 -19.99
CA ALA A 43 14.47 -14.38 -19.01
C ALA A 43 13.53 -14.45 -17.79
N ASP A 44 13.14 -13.30 -17.24
CA ASP A 44 12.23 -13.19 -16.10
C ASP A 44 10.80 -13.66 -16.46
N ASP A 45 10.36 -13.40 -17.70
CA ASP A 45 9.07 -13.86 -18.23
C ASP A 45 9.08 -15.39 -18.42
N ALA A 46 10.18 -15.95 -18.92
CA ALA A 46 10.36 -17.40 -19.07
C ALA A 46 10.48 -18.13 -17.73
N GLU A 47 11.12 -17.53 -16.73
CA GLU A 47 11.16 -18.05 -15.37
C GLU A 47 9.77 -17.99 -14.70
N LEU A 48 9.06 -16.87 -14.85
CA LEU A 48 7.70 -16.73 -14.34
C LEU A 48 6.75 -17.75 -15.00
N ARG A 49 6.89 -17.98 -16.30
CA ARG A 49 6.10 -18.99 -17.04
C ARG A 49 6.38 -20.41 -16.51
N ARG A 50 7.64 -20.77 -16.27
CA ARG A 50 8.03 -22.05 -15.66
C ARG A 50 7.45 -22.21 -14.26
N ALA A 51 7.53 -21.18 -13.42
CA ALA A 51 6.95 -21.19 -12.08
C ALA A 51 5.41 -21.32 -12.11
N CYS A 52 4.75 -20.66 -13.07
CA CYS A 52 3.31 -20.82 -13.29
C CYS A 52 2.97 -22.24 -13.75
N ALA A 53 3.74 -22.82 -14.67
CA ALA A 53 3.53 -24.18 -15.15
C ALA A 53 3.66 -25.22 -14.02
N ALA A 54 4.65 -25.06 -13.14
CA ALA A 54 4.80 -25.89 -11.95
C ALA A 54 3.60 -25.76 -10.99
N ALA A 55 3.12 -24.54 -10.75
CA ALA A 55 1.94 -24.29 -9.91
C ALA A 55 0.64 -24.85 -10.51
N VAL A 56 0.48 -24.78 -11.84
CA VAL A 56 -0.67 -25.34 -12.56
C VAL A 56 -0.63 -26.87 -12.53
N ALA A 57 0.53 -27.48 -12.74
CA ALA A 57 0.71 -28.92 -12.63
C ALA A 57 0.40 -29.43 -11.20
N ALA A 58 0.86 -28.72 -10.17
CA ALA A 58 0.56 -29.03 -8.77
C ALA A 58 -0.94 -28.92 -8.42
N SER A 59 -1.71 -28.13 -9.17
CA SER A 59 -3.16 -27.98 -8.99
C SER A 59 -3.99 -29.17 -9.51
N GLY A 60 -3.35 -30.20 -10.08
CA GLY A 60 -4.03 -31.36 -10.68
C GLY A 60 -4.51 -31.15 -12.13
N ALA A 61 -4.12 -30.05 -12.78
CA ALA A 61 -4.49 -29.70 -14.14
C ALA A 61 -3.63 -30.44 -15.19
N ARG A 62 -3.95 -31.71 -15.46
CA ARG A 62 -3.21 -32.53 -16.45
C ARG A 62 -3.52 -32.10 -17.89
N GLY A 63 -2.47 -31.85 -18.67
CA GLY A 63 -2.52 -31.55 -20.10
C GLY A 63 -2.82 -30.08 -20.44
N GLU A 64 -2.59 -29.15 -19.50
CA GLU A 64 -2.78 -27.72 -19.73
C GLU A 64 -1.42 -27.04 -19.92
N GLU A 65 -1.26 -26.30 -21.01
CA GLU A 65 -0.07 -25.53 -21.32
C GLU A 65 -0.26 -24.07 -20.89
N VAL A 66 0.73 -23.48 -20.22
CA VAL A 66 0.73 -22.05 -19.90
C VAL A 66 1.18 -21.29 -21.14
N SER A 67 0.29 -20.52 -21.77
CA SER A 67 0.55 -19.74 -22.99
C SER A 67 1.06 -18.32 -22.72
N PHE A 68 0.77 -17.76 -21.54
CA PHE A 68 1.21 -16.42 -21.13
C PHE A 68 1.19 -16.28 -19.60
N SER A 69 2.10 -15.50 -19.04
CA SER A 69 2.12 -15.19 -17.60
C SER A 69 2.59 -13.77 -17.34
N ILE A 70 1.90 -13.05 -16.46
CA ILE A 70 2.24 -11.66 -16.12
C ILE A 70 1.90 -11.33 -14.66
N ARG A 71 2.71 -10.45 -14.05
CA ARG A 71 2.48 -9.96 -12.68
C ARG A 71 1.47 -8.82 -12.71
N VAL A 72 0.52 -8.81 -11.77
CA VAL A 72 -0.57 -7.83 -11.72
C VAL A 72 -0.88 -7.42 -10.29
N ALA A 73 -1.35 -6.18 -10.10
CA ALA A 73 -1.95 -5.76 -8.84
C ALA A 73 -3.47 -5.98 -8.88
N LYS A 74 -4.02 -6.70 -7.89
CA LYS A 74 -5.45 -6.96 -7.79
C LYS A 74 -6.12 -5.99 -6.81
N GLY A 75 -7.01 -5.18 -7.35
CA GLY A 75 -7.87 -4.23 -6.66
C GLY A 75 -9.31 -4.70 -6.44
N ARG A 76 -10.03 -3.98 -5.57
CA ARG A 76 -11.50 -4.09 -5.41
C ARG A 76 -12.02 -2.66 -5.45
N GLY A 77 -12.62 -2.25 -6.58
CA GLY A 77 -12.85 -0.84 -6.92
C GLY A 77 -13.53 0.04 -5.84
N ILE A 78 -14.42 -0.51 -5.01
CA ILE A 78 -15.05 0.26 -3.91
C ILE A 78 -14.16 0.32 -2.66
N PHE A 79 -13.31 -0.69 -2.42
CA PHE A 79 -12.48 -0.82 -1.22
C PHE A 79 -11.06 -0.26 -1.36
N GLU A 80 -10.55 -0.04 -2.58
CA GLU A 80 -9.29 0.70 -2.80
C GLU A 80 -9.43 2.17 -2.42
N LYS A 81 -10.61 2.77 -2.64
CA LYS A 81 -10.94 4.13 -2.17
C LYS A 81 -10.94 4.27 -0.64
N LEU A 82 -10.90 3.15 0.11
CA LEU A 82 -10.87 3.08 1.57
C LEU A 82 -9.47 2.79 2.15
N GLY A 83 -8.39 2.90 1.35
CA GLY A 83 -7.02 2.76 1.84
C GLY A 83 -6.51 1.32 2.01
N ARG A 84 -7.20 0.31 1.46
CA ARG A 84 -6.66 -1.06 1.40
C ARG A 84 -5.73 -1.22 0.20
N LEU A 85 -4.46 -1.55 0.45
CA LEU A 85 -3.46 -1.78 -0.61
C LEU A 85 -3.88 -2.89 -1.59
N ALA A 86 -3.66 -2.62 -2.88
CA ALA A 86 -3.78 -3.60 -3.96
C ALA A 86 -2.88 -4.82 -3.69
N LYS A 87 -3.40 -6.03 -3.91
CA LYS A 87 -2.65 -7.26 -3.57
C LYS A 87 -1.87 -7.76 -4.78
N PRO A 88 -0.55 -8.05 -4.67
CA PRO A 88 0.22 -8.60 -5.78
C PRO A 88 -0.27 -10.01 -6.13
N ARG A 89 -0.51 -10.25 -7.42
CA ARG A 89 -0.99 -11.51 -8.00
C ARG A 89 -0.24 -11.79 -9.31
N VAL A 90 -0.36 -13.01 -9.80
CA VAL A 90 0.11 -13.39 -11.14
C VAL A 90 -1.08 -13.91 -11.93
N LEU A 91 -1.24 -13.45 -13.17
CA LEU A 91 -2.20 -13.99 -14.12
C LEU A 91 -1.48 -14.92 -15.07
N ALA A 92 -2.02 -16.13 -15.24
CA ALA A 92 -1.54 -17.11 -16.20
C ALA A 92 -2.69 -17.48 -17.15
N LEU A 93 -2.45 -17.36 -18.45
CA LEU A 93 -3.33 -17.89 -19.49
C LEU A 93 -2.89 -19.32 -19.78
N THR A 94 -3.85 -20.23 -19.76
CA THR A 94 -3.60 -21.66 -19.96
C THR A 94 -4.56 -22.22 -20.98
N THR A 95 -4.05 -23.01 -21.92
CA THR A 95 -4.81 -23.67 -22.97
C THR A 95 -4.76 -25.17 -22.77
N LYS A 96 -5.83 -25.86 -23.14
CA LYS A 96 -5.93 -27.31 -23.12
C LYS A 96 -6.45 -27.75 -24.47
N HIS A 97 -5.58 -28.35 -25.25
CA HIS A 97 -5.94 -28.97 -26.53
C HIS A 97 -6.51 -30.36 -26.28
N SER A 98 -7.67 -30.66 -26.85
CA SER A 98 -8.32 -31.96 -26.65
C SER A 98 -7.99 -32.93 -27.78
N SER A 99 -7.46 -34.10 -27.43
CA SER A 99 -7.12 -35.16 -28.40
C SER A 99 -8.28 -36.11 -28.73
N LYS A 100 -9.49 -35.89 -28.20
CA LYS A 100 -10.66 -36.80 -28.34
C LYS A 100 -11.95 -36.11 -28.84
N GLY A 101 -11.84 -35.08 -29.67
CA GLY A 101 -13.01 -34.39 -30.28
C GLY A 101 -13.80 -33.49 -29.33
N GLU A 102 -13.27 -33.19 -28.15
CA GLU A 102 -13.84 -32.16 -27.26
C GLU A 102 -13.32 -30.77 -27.70
N ALA A 103 -14.11 -29.70 -27.58
CA ALA A 103 -13.63 -28.36 -27.91
C ALA A 103 -12.43 -27.94 -27.04
N ASP A 104 -11.47 -27.23 -27.64
CA ASP A 104 -10.32 -26.68 -26.93
C ASP A 104 -10.77 -25.72 -25.82
N LYS A 105 -10.07 -25.78 -24.69
CA LYS A 105 -10.46 -25.04 -23.48
C LYS A 105 -9.37 -24.06 -23.11
N ALA A 106 -9.75 -22.81 -22.88
CA ALA A 106 -8.86 -21.78 -22.39
C ALA A 106 -9.30 -21.24 -21.02
N PHE A 107 -8.34 -21.02 -20.14
CA PHE A 107 -8.56 -20.57 -18.78
C PHE A 107 -7.63 -19.41 -18.41
N LEU A 108 -8.15 -18.52 -17.57
CA LEU A 108 -7.37 -17.49 -16.89
C LEU A 108 -7.23 -17.89 -15.42
N ARG A 109 -6.00 -18.19 -15.00
CA ARG A 109 -5.66 -18.52 -13.61
C ARG A 109 -5.07 -17.33 -12.90
N VAL A 110 -5.54 -17.11 -11.67
CA VAL A 110 -5.00 -16.15 -10.72
C VAL A 110 -4.18 -16.92 -9.70
N LEU A 111 -2.91 -16.56 -9.55
CA LEU A 111 -1.96 -17.15 -8.61
C LEU A 111 -1.59 -16.13 -7.52
N LYS A 112 -1.26 -16.63 -6.33
CA LYS A 112 -0.77 -15.85 -5.17
C LYS A 112 0.62 -16.33 -4.76
N TYR A 113 1.43 -15.45 -4.19
CA TYR A 113 2.68 -15.84 -3.53
C TYR A 113 2.36 -16.37 -2.12
N SER A 114 2.86 -17.56 -1.78
CA SER A 114 2.87 -18.07 -0.40
C SER A 114 4.21 -17.81 0.29
N SER A 115 4.27 -18.06 1.61
CA SER A 115 5.49 -17.92 2.40
C SER A 115 6.57 -18.85 1.84
N GLY A 116 7.57 -18.27 1.17
CA GLY A 116 8.62 -19.02 0.45
C GLY A 116 8.72 -18.72 -1.05
N ALA A 117 8.04 -17.68 -1.56
CA ALA A 117 8.08 -17.26 -2.97
C ALA A 117 7.53 -18.28 -3.98
N VAL A 118 6.87 -19.34 -3.51
CA VAL A 118 6.16 -20.33 -4.34
C VAL A 118 4.81 -19.76 -4.79
N LEU A 119 4.43 -20.04 -6.04
CA LEU A 119 3.13 -19.65 -6.61
C LEU A 119 2.07 -20.69 -6.30
N GLU A 120 0.95 -20.26 -5.73
CA GLU A 120 -0.21 -21.11 -5.43
C GLU A 120 -1.45 -20.65 -6.21
N PRO A 121 -2.25 -21.57 -6.78
CA PRO A 121 -3.53 -21.23 -7.40
C PRO A 121 -4.49 -20.56 -6.41
N ALA A 122 -5.06 -19.42 -6.80
CA ALA A 122 -6.01 -18.66 -5.99
C ALA A 122 -7.41 -18.62 -6.59
N LYS A 123 -7.55 -18.46 -7.92
CA LYS A 123 -8.85 -18.46 -8.60
C LYS A 123 -8.71 -18.88 -10.06
N LEU A 124 -9.73 -19.57 -10.58
CA LEU A 124 -9.82 -20.02 -11.97
C LEU A 124 -11.02 -19.37 -12.66
N TYR A 125 -10.79 -18.77 -13.82
CA TYR A 125 -11.84 -18.27 -14.72
C TYR A 125 -11.79 -19.02 -16.05
N LYS A 126 -12.94 -19.47 -16.55
CA LYS A 126 -13.03 -20.08 -17.88
C LYS A 126 -13.25 -18.97 -18.91
N LEU A 127 -12.37 -18.85 -19.91
CA LEU A 127 -12.45 -17.75 -20.88
C LEU A 127 -13.70 -17.80 -21.75
N LYS A 128 -14.33 -18.98 -21.90
CA LYS A 128 -15.63 -19.12 -22.57
C LYS A 128 -16.78 -18.31 -21.97
N HIS A 129 -16.63 -17.82 -20.75
CA HIS A 129 -17.62 -16.97 -20.07
C HIS A 129 -17.19 -15.50 -19.99
N LEU A 130 -16.07 -15.11 -20.63
CA LEU A 130 -15.63 -13.73 -20.67
C LEU A 130 -16.54 -12.95 -21.62
N THR A 131 -17.34 -12.02 -21.11
CA THR A 131 -18.30 -11.26 -21.91
C THR A 131 -17.81 -9.85 -22.24
N LYS A 132 -17.04 -9.25 -21.33
CA LYS A 132 -16.60 -7.85 -21.43
C LYS A 132 -15.16 -7.67 -20.97
N VAL A 133 -14.40 -6.87 -21.70
CA VAL A 133 -13.09 -6.34 -21.32
C VAL A 133 -13.23 -4.82 -21.27
N GLU A 134 -12.98 -4.21 -20.12
CA GLU A 134 -13.20 -2.78 -19.91
C GLU A 134 -11.97 -2.13 -19.29
N VAL A 135 -11.40 -1.12 -19.96
CA VAL A 135 -10.38 -0.25 -19.36
C VAL A 135 -11.07 0.87 -18.61
N ILE A 136 -10.58 1.15 -17.41
CA ILE A 136 -11.19 2.12 -16.51
C ILE A 136 -10.73 3.53 -16.92
N SER A 137 -11.65 4.33 -17.47
CA SER A 137 -11.38 5.72 -17.89
C SER A 137 -11.10 6.67 -16.73
N SER A 138 -11.47 6.31 -15.49
CA SER A 138 -11.15 7.12 -14.31
C SER A 138 -9.71 7.00 -13.83
N ASP A 139 -8.91 6.11 -14.43
CA ASP A 139 -7.49 5.95 -14.12
C ASP A 139 -6.63 6.70 -15.16
N PRO A 140 -5.96 7.80 -14.79
CA PRO A 140 -5.15 8.60 -15.72
C PRO A 140 -3.93 7.84 -16.26
N SER A 141 -3.52 6.74 -15.61
CA SER A 141 -2.43 5.89 -16.11
C SER A 141 -2.86 4.95 -17.24
N GLY A 142 -4.18 4.76 -17.42
CA GLY A 142 -4.75 3.78 -18.34
C GLY A 142 -4.41 2.31 -18.00
N CYS A 143 -3.65 2.03 -16.94
CA CYS A 143 -3.11 0.69 -16.68
C CYS A 143 -4.14 -0.26 -16.02
N THR A 144 -5.29 0.26 -15.58
CA THR A 144 -6.31 -0.50 -14.87
C THR A 144 -7.45 -0.95 -15.78
N PHE A 145 -7.80 -2.24 -15.68
CA PHE A 145 -8.89 -2.85 -16.46
C PHE A 145 -9.69 -3.86 -15.64
N VAL A 146 -10.87 -4.22 -16.16
CA VAL A 146 -11.81 -5.17 -15.58
C VAL A 146 -12.17 -6.23 -16.62
N LEU A 147 -12.22 -7.48 -16.15
CA LEU A 147 -12.68 -8.63 -16.94
C LEU A 147 -14.06 -9.07 -16.42
N GLY A 148 -15.08 -8.87 -17.24
CA GLY A 148 -16.46 -9.26 -16.97
C GLY A 148 -16.72 -10.71 -17.39
N PHE A 149 -17.11 -11.55 -16.43
CA PHE A 149 -17.49 -12.94 -16.68
C PHE A 149 -18.96 -13.18 -16.35
N ASP A 150 -19.68 -13.90 -17.21
CA ASP A 150 -21.13 -14.15 -17.09
C ASP A 150 -21.51 -14.99 -15.85
N ASN A 151 -20.59 -15.86 -15.39
CA ASN A 151 -20.87 -16.83 -14.32
C ASN A 151 -20.84 -16.30 -12.86
N LEU A 152 -20.97 -14.99 -12.62
CA LEU A 152 -21.12 -14.51 -11.24
C LEU A 152 -22.58 -14.58 -10.78
N ARG A 153 -22.93 -15.70 -10.13
CA ARG A 153 -24.22 -15.95 -9.44
C ARG A 153 -24.49 -15.02 -8.22
N SER A 154 -23.93 -13.82 -8.20
CA SER A 154 -24.20 -12.78 -7.20
C SER A 154 -23.82 -11.40 -7.75
N GLN A 155 -24.80 -10.63 -8.21
CA GLN A 155 -24.64 -9.24 -8.69
C GLN A 155 -24.21 -8.25 -7.60
N THR A 156 -23.97 -8.70 -6.36
CA THR A 156 -23.74 -7.84 -5.19
C THR A 156 -22.28 -7.48 -4.92
N VAL A 157 -21.30 -8.01 -5.67
CA VAL A 157 -19.87 -7.72 -5.45
C VAL A 157 -19.24 -7.14 -6.71
N ALA A 158 -18.75 -5.90 -6.62
CA ALA A 158 -18.04 -5.22 -7.70
C ALA A 158 -16.93 -6.11 -8.31
N PRO A 159 -16.81 -6.16 -9.65
CA PRO A 159 -15.83 -7.01 -10.31
C PRO A 159 -14.40 -6.63 -9.91
N PRO A 160 -13.46 -7.61 -9.85
CA PRO A 160 -12.08 -7.32 -9.50
C PRO A 160 -11.43 -6.42 -10.55
N GLN A 161 -10.71 -5.40 -10.09
CA GLN A 161 -9.91 -4.52 -10.93
C GLN A 161 -8.48 -5.04 -10.97
N TRP A 162 -7.86 -4.94 -12.14
CA TRP A 162 -6.51 -5.41 -12.40
C TRP A 162 -5.67 -4.25 -12.90
N THR A 163 -4.60 -3.93 -12.20
CA THR A 163 -3.70 -2.81 -12.56
C THR A 163 -2.35 -3.36 -12.98
N MET A 164 -1.90 -2.94 -14.16
CA MET A 164 -0.60 -3.28 -14.74
C MET A 164 0.48 -2.27 -14.37
N ARG A 165 1.74 -2.63 -14.64
CA ARG A 165 2.90 -1.74 -14.41
C ARG A 165 2.98 -0.62 -15.43
N ASN A 166 2.61 -0.91 -16.68
CA ASN A 166 2.61 0.03 -17.79
C ASN A 166 1.49 -0.33 -18.79
N ILE A 167 1.27 0.58 -19.75
CA ILE A 167 0.26 0.43 -20.80
C ILE A 167 0.61 -0.73 -21.74
N ASP A 168 1.90 -0.99 -21.97
CA ASP A 168 2.37 -2.08 -22.83
C ASP A 168 2.07 -3.47 -22.23
N ASP A 169 2.32 -3.69 -20.93
CA ASP A 169 1.98 -4.94 -20.23
C ASP A 169 0.47 -5.19 -20.26
N ARG A 170 -0.33 -4.11 -20.14
CA ARG A 170 -1.79 -4.16 -20.30
C ARG A 170 -2.16 -4.58 -21.72
N ASN A 171 -1.65 -3.88 -22.73
CA ASN A 171 -1.96 -4.15 -24.13
C ASN A 171 -1.53 -5.56 -24.54
N ARG A 172 -0.35 -6.01 -24.09
CA ARG A 172 0.16 -7.38 -24.30
C ARG A 172 -0.77 -8.43 -23.72
N LEU A 173 -1.20 -8.29 -22.46
CA LEU A 173 -2.13 -9.23 -21.85
C LEU A 173 -3.47 -9.23 -22.58
N LEU A 174 -4.03 -8.05 -22.86
CA LEU A 174 -5.35 -7.94 -23.49
C LEU A 174 -5.34 -8.50 -24.91
N PHE A 175 -4.28 -8.22 -25.68
CA PHE A 175 -4.08 -8.80 -27.00
C PHE A 175 -4.01 -10.33 -26.92
N CYS A 176 -3.23 -10.90 -26.00
CA CYS A 176 -3.18 -12.36 -25.80
C CYS A 176 -4.55 -12.95 -25.43
N ILE A 177 -5.32 -12.30 -24.56
CA ILE A 177 -6.67 -12.75 -24.19
C ILE A 177 -7.60 -12.72 -25.41
N LEU A 178 -7.61 -11.61 -26.17
CA LEU A 178 -8.44 -11.46 -27.36
C LEU A 178 -8.06 -12.46 -28.44
N ASN A 179 -6.75 -12.71 -28.64
CA ASN A 179 -6.28 -13.67 -29.62
C ASN A 179 -6.68 -15.10 -29.24
N ILE A 180 -6.52 -15.49 -27.98
CA ILE A 180 -6.98 -16.80 -27.48
C ILE A 180 -8.51 -16.95 -27.62
N CYS A 181 -9.29 -15.90 -27.32
CA CYS A 181 -10.74 -15.96 -27.48
C CYS A 181 -11.13 -16.14 -28.96
N LYS A 182 -10.41 -15.47 -29.88
CA LYS A 182 -10.65 -15.56 -31.32
C LYS A 182 -10.19 -16.90 -31.91
N GLU A 183 -8.97 -17.32 -31.64
CA GLU A 183 -8.34 -18.52 -32.24
C GLU A 183 -8.87 -19.82 -31.63
N ILE A 184 -9.07 -19.86 -30.31
CA ILE A 184 -9.40 -21.11 -29.60
C ILE A 184 -10.90 -21.22 -29.33
N LEU A 185 -11.56 -20.12 -29.00
CA LEU A 185 -12.98 -20.12 -28.60
C LEU A 185 -13.93 -19.57 -29.67
N SER A 186 -13.41 -19.10 -30.81
CA SER A 186 -14.16 -18.53 -31.94
C SER A 186 -15.18 -17.45 -31.53
N TYR A 187 -14.91 -16.72 -30.46
CA TYR A 187 -15.78 -15.67 -29.91
C TYR A 187 -14.95 -14.47 -29.46
N LEU A 188 -15.47 -13.25 -29.65
CA LEU A 188 -14.79 -12.01 -29.23
C LEU A 188 -15.61 -11.31 -28.12
N PRO A 189 -15.01 -11.04 -26.94
CA PRO A 189 -15.69 -10.29 -25.88
C PRO A 189 -15.87 -8.81 -26.27
N LYS A 190 -16.88 -8.15 -25.69
CA LYS A 190 -17.09 -6.71 -25.89
C LYS A 190 -15.95 -5.91 -25.25
N VAL A 191 -15.25 -5.13 -26.06
CA VAL A 191 -14.16 -4.26 -25.61
C VAL A 191 -14.70 -2.85 -25.36
N VAL A 192 -14.42 -2.26 -24.20
CA VAL A 192 -14.87 -0.91 -23.80
C VAL A 192 -13.68 -0.12 -23.26
N GLY A 193 -13.54 1.14 -23.68
CA GLY A 193 -12.46 2.02 -23.23
C GLY A 193 -11.09 1.73 -23.84
N ILE A 194 -11.04 0.95 -24.93
CA ILE A 194 -9.84 0.67 -25.72
C ILE A 194 -10.20 0.90 -27.19
N ASP A 195 -9.39 1.69 -27.88
CA ASP A 195 -9.45 1.75 -29.33
C ASP A 195 -8.85 0.46 -29.91
N ILE A 196 -9.69 -0.33 -30.58
CA ILE A 196 -9.29 -1.60 -31.19
C ILE A 196 -8.27 -1.35 -32.32
N VAL A 197 -8.34 -0.19 -32.98
CA VAL A 197 -7.41 0.21 -34.04
C VAL A 197 -6.05 0.54 -33.43
N GLU A 198 -5.99 1.34 -32.35
CA GLU A 198 -4.74 1.60 -31.64
C GLU A 198 -4.13 0.32 -31.07
N LEU A 199 -4.93 -0.60 -30.51
CA LEU A 199 -4.43 -1.87 -30.00
C LEU A 199 -3.88 -2.76 -31.13
N ALA A 200 -4.50 -2.73 -32.31
CA ALA A 200 -4.03 -3.46 -33.49
C ALA A 200 -2.75 -2.84 -34.09
N LEU A 201 -2.63 -1.51 -34.09
CA LEU A 201 -1.41 -0.79 -34.49
C LEU A 201 -0.27 -1.08 -33.51
N TRP A 202 -0.54 -1.00 -32.20
CA TRP A 202 0.40 -1.37 -31.15
C TRP A 202 0.87 -2.82 -31.31
N ALA A 203 -0.05 -3.75 -31.59
CA ALA A 203 0.28 -5.15 -31.82
C ALA A 203 1.18 -5.29 -33.05
N LYS A 204 0.85 -4.63 -34.17
CA LYS A 204 1.70 -4.67 -35.38
C LYS A 204 3.11 -4.16 -35.11
N GLU A 205 3.26 -3.06 -34.40
CA GLU A 205 4.56 -2.47 -34.05
C GLU A 205 5.37 -3.36 -33.07
N ASN A 206 4.71 -4.01 -32.11
CA ASN A 206 5.36 -4.82 -31.08
C ASN A 206 5.47 -6.33 -31.41
N THR A 207 4.84 -6.80 -32.48
CA THR A 207 5.06 -8.17 -33.00
C THR A 207 6.25 -8.20 -33.96
N LEU A 208 6.46 -7.13 -34.74
CA LEU A 208 7.62 -6.96 -35.64
C LEU A 208 8.98 -6.91 -34.90
N THR A 209 8.98 -6.56 -33.62
CA THR A 209 10.20 -6.54 -32.78
C THR A 209 10.53 -7.90 -32.15
N LEU A 210 9.58 -8.84 -32.10
CA LEU A 210 9.80 -10.21 -31.63
C LEU A 210 10.30 -11.12 -32.76
N ASP A 211 9.77 -10.99 -33.98
CA ASP A 211 10.20 -11.77 -35.15
C ASP A 211 11.68 -11.47 -35.55
N ASN A 212 12.17 -10.25 -35.29
CA ASN A 212 13.57 -9.89 -35.53
C ASN A 212 14.56 -10.45 -34.48
N GLN A 213 14.08 -10.96 -33.35
CA GLN A 213 14.94 -11.61 -32.34
C GLN A 213 14.91 -13.14 -32.40
N GLU A 214 13.84 -13.74 -32.94
CA GLU A 214 13.74 -15.20 -33.13
C GLU A 214 14.38 -15.68 -34.46
N ASN A 215 14.49 -14.83 -35.48
CA ASN A 215 15.11 -15.19 -36.77
C ASN A 215 16.65 -15.32 -36.79
N ASN A 216 17.34 -15.09 -35.67
CA ASN A 216 18.80 -15.28 -35.58
C ASN A 216 19.23 -16.65 -35.02
N ASN A 217 18.30 -17.55 -34.71
CA ASN A 217 18.61 -18.89 -34.24
C ASN A 217 17.64 -19.94 -34.79
N GLN A 218 17.73 -20.25 -36.09
CA GLN A 218 17.61 -21.60 -36.68
C GLN A 218 17.38 -21.51 -38.20
N GLU A 219 18.44 -21.80 -38.96
CA GLU A 219 18.31 -22.22 -40.35
C GLU A 219 17.67 -23.61 -40.44
N GLY A 220 16.69 -23.73 -41.33
CA GLY A 220 16.30 -25.01 -41.93
C GLY A 220 14.87 -25.44 -41.65
N ARG A 221 13.94 -25.11 -42.56
CA ARG A 221 13.20 -26.08 -43.41
C ARG A 221 11.92 -25.46 -43.98
N GLU A 222 11.81 -25.51 -45.30
CA GLU A 222 10.70 -25.03 -46.12
C GLU A 222 9.39 -25.81 -45.88
N THR A 223 8.23 -25.13 -45.95
CA THR A 223 7.18 -25.29 -47.00
C THR A 223 5.82 -24.68 -46.59
N SER A 224 5.15 -24.06 -47.58
CA SER A 224 3.67 -23.97 -47.79
C SER A 224 2.85 -22.74 -47.33
N VAL A 225 2.69 -21.78 -48.25
CA VAL A 225 1.45 -21.34 -48.96
C VAL A 225 0.22 -20.76 -48.20
N ALA A 226 -0.07 -19.50 -48.58
CA ALA A 226 -1.36 -18.79 -48.78
C ALA A 226 -2.30 -18.42 -47.60
N THR A 227 -2.48 -17.10 -47.39
CA THR A 227 -3.69 -16.30 -47.75
C THR A 227 -3.72 -15.01 -46.93
N GLN A 228 -3.28 -13.89 -47.51
CA GLN A 228 -3.45 -12.54 -46.94
C GLN A 228 -3.72 -11.52 -48.06
N THR A 229 -4.96 -11.48 -48.56
CA THR A 229 -5.35 -10.46 -49.58
C THR A 229 -6.74 -9.82 -49.36
N GLU A 230 -7.44 -10.05 -48.24
CA GLU A 230 -8.86 -9.64 -48.17
C GLU A 230 -9.22 -8.53 -47.18
N ARG A 231 -8.29 -7.96 -46.39
CA ARG A 231 -8.67 -6.98 -45.35
C ARG A 231 -8.10 -5.58 -45.50
N LYS A 232 -7.40 -5.29 -46.60
CA LYS A 232 -6.85 -3.95 -46.90
C LYS A 232 -7.80 -3.08 -47.76
N VAL A 233 -8.92 -3.64 -48.21
CA VAL A 233 -9.82 -3.01 -49.21
C VAL A 233 -10.85 -2.08 -48.56
N THR A 234 -11.36 -2.35 -47.37
CA THR A 234 -12.63 -1.74 -46.94
C THR A 234 -12.55 -0.30 -46.41
N ALA A 235 -11.40 0.16 -45.90
CA ALA A 235 -11.27 1.52 -45.37
C ALA A 235 -10.80 2.54 -46.42
N LYS A 236 -10.04 2.11 -47.42
CA LYS A 236 -9.60 2.95 -48.55
C LYS A 236 -10.75 3.31 -49.50
N VAL A 237 -11.71 2.39 -49.62
CA VAL A 237 -12.88 2.50 -50.52
C VAL A 237 -13.86 3.61 -50.10
N THR A 238 -13.90 4.06 -48.85
CA THR A 238 -14.91 5.07 -48.43
C THR A 238 -14.57 6.50 -48.84
N VAL A 239 -13.30 6.90 -48.78
CA VAL A 239 -12.84 8.24 -49.22
C VAL A 239 -12.64 8.27 -50.73
N GLU A 240 -12.20 7.16 -51.33
CA GLU A 240 -12.17 7.01 -52.79
C GLU A 240 -13.60 7.05 -53.35
N ASN A 241 -14.60 6.43 -52.71
CA ASN A 241 -15.98 6.47 -53.22
C ASN A 241 -16.59 7.88 -53.19
N ASP A 242 -16.28 8.75 -52.23
CA ASP A 242 -16.86 10.11 -52.17
C ASP A 242 -16.27 11.02 -53.26
N LEU A 243 -14.95 10.93 -53.48
CA LEU A 243 -14.25 11.61 -54.57
C LEU A 243 -14.62 11.03 -55.94
N VAL A 244 -14.85 9.72 -56.02
CA VAL A 244 -15.33 9.03 -57.23
C VAL A 244 -16.80 9.35 -57.50
N SER A 245 -17.61 9.63 -56.48
CA SER A 245 -19.00 10.07 -56.67
C SER A 245 -19.05 11.48 -57.26
N GLN A 246 -18.25 12.41 -56.73
CA GLN A 246 -18.10 13.75 -57.30
C GLN A 246 -17.56 13.71 -58.73
N ALA A 247 -16.51 12.91 -58.98
CA ALA A 247 -15.94 12.77 -60.32
C ALA A 247 -16.94 12.14 -61.32
N LYS A 248 -17.82 11.27 -60.84
CA LYS A 248 -18.85 10.63 -61.67
C LYS A 248 -20.02 11.56 -61.95
N ASP A 249 -20.44 12.37 -60.98
CA ASP A 249 -21.45 13.41 -61.19
C ASP A 249 -20.92 14.48 -62.17
N GLU A 250 -19.64 14.87 -62.05
CA GLU A 250 -18.96 15.76 -63.01
C GLU A 250 -18.81 15.13 -64.41
N GLU A 251 -18.54 13.82 -64.49
CA GLU A 251 -18.46 13.07 -65.75
C GLU A 251 -19.83 12.94 -66.43
N GLU A 252 -20.89 12.70 -65.66
CA GLU A 252 -22.28 12.67 -66.13
C GLU A 252 -22.74 14.07 -66.62
N ASP A 253 -22.34 15.15 -65.93
CA ASP A 253 -22.60 16.54 -66.37
C ASP A 253 -21.80 16.90 -67.64
N MET A 254 -20.53 16.47 -67.73
CA MET A 254 -19.72 16.63 -68.94
C MET A 254 -20.30 15.83 -70.12
N GLU A 255 -20.80 14.62 -69.88
CA GLU A 255 -21.43 13.76 -70.89
C GLU A 255 -22.76 14.37 -71.36
N ALA A 256 -23.58 14.92 -70.45
CA ALA A 256 -24.83 15.62 -70.80
C ALA A 256 -24.58 16.90 -71.61
N LEU A 257 -23.53 17.65 -71.27
CA LEU A 257 -23.09 18.80 -72.05
C LEU A 257 -22.67 18.35 -73.45
N LEU A 258 -21.87 17.29 -73.59
CA LEU A 258 -21.41 16.79 -74.89
C LEU A 258 -22.53 16.16 -75.74
N ASP A 259 -23.50 15.47 -75.13
CA ASP A 259 -24.63 14.81 -75.82
C ASP A 259 -25.62 15.82 -76.42
N THR A 260 -25.69 17.03 -75.85
CA THR A 260 -26.47 18.14 -76.40
C THR A 260 -25.89 18.67 -77.73
N TYR A 261 -24.63 18.34 -78.06
CA TYR A 261 -23.91 18.88 -79.22
C TYR A 261 -23.50 17.79 -80.25
N VAL A 262 -24.41 17.44 -81.15
CA VAL A 262 -24.10 16.60 -82.33
C VAL A 262 -23.38 17.44 -83.40
N MET A 263 -22.09 17.19 -83.62
CA MET A 263 -21.26 17.96 -84.56
C MET A 263 -20.85 17.20 -85.83
N GLY A 264 -20.93 17.88 -86.98
CA GLY A 264 -20.28 17.48 -88.24
C GLY A 264 -18.80 17.91 -88.29
N ILE A 265 -18.00 17.28 -89.17
CA ILE A 265 -16.52 17.30 -89.23
C ILE A 265 -15.91 18.67 -89.67
N GLY A 266 -16.50 19.81 -89.31
CA GLY A 266 -16.02 21.14 -89.73
C GLY A 266 -16.17 22.29 -88.73
N GLU A 267 -16.73 22.07 -87.53
CA GLU A 267 -17.08 23.14 -86.58
C GLU A 267 -16.26 23.09 -85.27
N ALA A 268 -15.13 22.38 -85.24
CA ALA A 268 -14.30 22.20 -84.03
C ALA A 268 -13.78 23.52 -83.42
N ASP A 269 -13.43 24.50 -84.27
CA ASP A 269 -12.95 25.81 -83.80
C ASP A 269 -14.08 26.61 -83.14
N ALA A 270 -15.29 26.58 -83.71
CA ALA A 270 -16.47 27.23 -83.13
C ALA A 270 -16.92 26.57 -81.81
N PHE A 271 -16.69 25.26 -81.66
CA PHE A 271 -16.92 24.55 -80.41
C PHE A 271 -15.89 24.91 -79.33
N SER A 272 -14.60 25.00 -79.69
CA SER A 272 -13.56 25.45 -78.76
C SER A 272 -13.79 26.88 -78.25
N GLU A 273 -14.23 27.80 -79.12
CA GLU A 273 -14.56 29.17 -78.70
C GLU A 273 -15.75 29.22 -77.75
N ARG A 274 -16.78 28.38 -77.96
CA ARG A 274 -17.95 28.30 -77.06
C ARG A 274 -17.61 27.66 -75.71
N LEU A 275 -16.80 26.60 -75.69
CA LEU A 275 -16.31 26.02 -74.43
C LEU A 275 -15.47 27.02 -73.62
N LYS A 276 -14.66 27.86 -74.29
CA LYS A 276 -13.92 28.94 -73.62
C LYS A 276 -14.84 29.99 -73.04
N GLN A 277 -15.93 30.35 -73.74
CA GLN A 277 -16.92 31.29 -73.22
C GLN A 277 -17.66 30.71 -72.01
N GLU A 278 -18.03 29.43 -72.05
CA GLU A 278 -18.70 28.75 -70.94
C GLU A 278 -17.76 28.58 -69.73
N LEU A 279 -16.48 28.26 -69.97
CA LEU A 279 -15.47 28.20 -68.92
C LEU A 279 -15.30 29.57 -68.24
N VAL A 280 -15.21 30.66 -69.01
CA VAL A 280 -15.09 32.01 -68.45
C VAL A 280 -16.36 32.40 -67.68
N ALA A 281 -17.54 31.97 -68.13
CA ALA A 281 -18.80 32.18 -67.41
C ALA A 281 -18.85 31.39 -66.10
N LEU A 282 -18.39 30.14 -66.08
CA LEU A 282 -18.26 29.31 -64.88
C LEU A 282 -17.22 29.86 -63.90
N GLU A 283 -16.06 30.29 -64.39
CA GLU A 283 -15.03 30.96 -63.57
C GLU A 283 -15.59 32.23 -62.94
N ALA A 284 -16.33 33.04 -63.69
CA ALA A 284 -17.01 34.21 -63.16
C ALA A 284 -18.05 33.84 -62.10
N ALA A 285 -18.90 32.84 -62.36
CA ALA A 285 -19.91 32.35 -61.41
C ALA A 285 -19.28 31.84 -60.11
N ASN A 286 -18.18 31.08 -60.20
CA ASN A 286 -17.42 30.62 -59.04
C ASN A 286 -16.82 31.77 -58.24
N VAL A 287 -16.27 32.80 -58.90
CA VAL A 287 -15.76 33.99 -58.22
C VAL A 287 -16.88 34.77 -57.52
N TYR A 288 -18.06 34.90 -58.15
CA TYR A 288 -19.22 35.53 -57.51
C TYR A 288 -19.72 34.73 -56.30
N GLN A 289 -19.76 33.41 -56.40
CA GLN A 289 -20.15 32.54 -55.28
C GLN A 289 -19.14 32.63 -54.12
N LEU A 290 -17.83 32.72 -54.44
CA LEU A 290 -16.80 32.91 -53.43
C LEU A 290 -16.94 34.29 -52.76
N LEU A 291 -17.18 35.35 -53.53
CA LEU A 291 -17.37 36.71 -53.02
C LEU A 291 -18.64 36.83 -52.17
N GLU A 292 -19.72 36.13 -52.53
CA GLU A 292 -20.96 36.08 -51.74
C GLU A 292 -20.78 35.31 -50.42
N SER A 293 -19.85 34.35 -50.39
CA SER A 293 -19.50 33.60 -49.17
C SER A 293 -18.57 34.34 -48.21
N GLU A 294 -17.89 35.40 -48.67
CA GLU A 294 -16.93 36.21 -47.88
C GLU A 294 -17.49 36.70 -46.52
N PRO A 295 -18.69 37.32 -46.41
CA PRO A 295 -19.22 37.77 -45.13
C PRO A 295 -19.52 36.62 -44.16
N LEU A 296 -19.92 35.45 -44.67
CA LEU A 296 -20.17 34.26 -43.85
C LEU A 296 -18.85 33.70 -43.30
N ILE A 297 -17.80 33.70 -44.13
CA ILE A 297 -16.45 33.29 -43.73
C ILE A 297 -15.91 34.24 -42.66
N GLU A 298 -16.13 35.55 -42.80
CA GLU A 298 -15.68 36.55 -41.83
C GLU A 298 -16.41 36.43 -40.48
N GLU A 299 -17.71 36.16 -40.48
CA GLU A 299 -18.47 35.89 -39.24
C GLU A 299 -17.96 34.62 -38.54
N VAL A 300 -17.67 33.55 -39.29
CA VAL A 300 -17.09 32.32 -38.75
C VAL A 300 -15.69 32.59 -38.19
N LEU A 301 -14.86 33.36 -38.89
CA LEU A 301 -13.52 33.73 -38.43
C LEU A 301 -13.60 34.52 -37.11
N GLN A 302 -14.50 35.50 -37.03
CA GLN A 302 -14.72 36.29 -35.83
C GLN A 302 -15.25 35.43 -34.67
N GLY A 303 -16.12 34.46 -34.95
CA GLY A 303 -16.59 33.47 -33.98
C GLY A 303 -15.46 32.58 -33.46
N ILE A 304 -14.54 32.17 -34.33
CA ILE A 304 -13.34 31.40 -33.97
C ILE A 304 -12.40 32.25 -33.12
N ASP A 305 -12.16 33.50 -33.47
CA ASP A 305 -11.31 34.41 -32.69
C ASP A 305 -11.90 34.69 -31.31
N ALA A 306 -13.22 34.89 -31.22
CA ALA A 306 -13.91 35.03 -29.94
C ALA A 306 -13.81 33.76 -29.09
N ALA A 307 -14.01 32.59 -29.69
CA ALA A 307 -13.82 31.32 -29.01
C ALA A 307 -12.37 31.14 -28.55
N SER A 308 -11.38 31.50 -29.37
CA SER A 308 -9.96 31.47 -29.02
C SER A 308 -9.66 32.34 -27.82
N ALA A 309 -10.17 33.58 -27.79
CA ALA A 309 -9.98 34.49 -26.66
C ALA A 309 -10.59 33.92 -25.36
N THR A 310 -11.76 33.28 -25.44
CA THR A 310 -12.35 32.64 -24.25
C THR A 310 -11.54 31.43 -23.75
N ILE A 311 -10.90 30.69 -24.66
CA ILE A 311 -10.01 29.58 -24.31
C ILE A 311 -8.75 30.11 -23.63
N ASP A 312 -8.17 31.21 -24.11
CA ASP A 312 -7.01 31.86 -23.50
C ASP A 312 -7.32 32.35 -22.07
N ASP A 313 -8.49 32.95 -21.86
CA ASP A 313 -8.96 33.31 -20.52
C ASP A 313 -9.05 32.07 -19.61
N MET A 314 -9.66 30.99 -20.10
CA MET A 314 -9.77 29.73 -19.35
C MET A 314 -8.41 29.14 -19.00
N ASP A 315 -7.41 29.25 -19.88
CA ASP A 315 -6.04 28.80 -19.58
C ASP A 315 -5.41 29.63 -18.46
N GLU A 316 -5.56 30.96 -18.47
CA GLU A 316 -5.06 31.80 -17.39
C GLU A 316 -5.77 31.50 -16.05
N TRP A 317 -7.09 31.28 -16.07
CA TRP A 317 -7.81 30.83 -14.88
C TRP A 317 -7.28 29.49 -14.36
N LEU A 318 -7.08 28.51 -15.24
CA LEU A 318 -6.53 27.21 -14.88
C LEU A 318 -5.10 27.36 -14.34
N ARG A 319 -4.29 28.25 -14.89
CA ARG A 319 -2.94 28.55 -14.41
C ARG A 319 -2.95 29.13 -13.00
N ILE A 320 -3.82 30.10 -12.72
CA ILE A 320 -4.00 30.69 -11.39
C ILE A 320 -4.48 29.63 -10.39
N PHE A 321 -5.45 28.80 -10.76
CA PHE A 321 -5.96 27.75 -9.89
C PHE A 321 -4.89 26.68 -9.60
N ASN A 322 -4.12 26.27 -10.60
CA ASN A 322 -3.00 25.34 -10.41
C ASN A 322 -1.95 25.92 -9.47
N LEU A 323 -1.62 27.21 -9.59
CA LEU A 323 -0.70 27.87 -8.68
C LEU A 323 -1.23 27.89 -7.24
N LYS A 324 -2.51 28.22 -7.05
CA LYS A 324 -3.17 28.19 -5.73
C LYS A 324 -3.19 26.79 -5.13
N LEU A 325 -3.53 25.77 -5.93
CA LEU A 325 -3.53 24.37 -5.47
C LEU A 325 -2.13 23.89 -5.10
N ARG A 326 -1.09 24.33 -5.82
CA ARG A 326 0.30 24.04 -5.46
C ARG A 326 0.67 24.66 -4.11
N HIS A 327 0.37 25.94 -3.90
CA HIS A 327 0.61 26.58 -2.61
C HIS A 327 -0.17 25.93 -1.47
N MET A 328 -1.45 25.62 -1.68
CA MET A 328 -2.24 24.88 -0.68
C MET A 328 -1.64 23.52 -0.36
N ARG A 329 -1.15 22.79 -1.37
CA ARG A 329 -0.47 21.49 -1.15
C ARG A 329 0.82 21.66 -0.33
N GLU A 330 1.61 22.69 -0.61
CA GLU A 330 2.83 23.00 0.14
C GLU A 330 2.51 23.36 1.60
N ASP A 331 1.49 24.19 1.82
CA ASP A 331 1.01 24.57 3.15
C ASP A 331 0.49 23.36 3.93
N ILE A 332 -0.32 22.50 3.30
CA ILE A 332 -0.82 21.26 3.91
C ILE A 332 0.34 20.34 4.28
N SER A 333 1.31 20.15 3.39
CA SER A 333 2.51 19.32 3.66
C SER A 333 3.32 19.86 4.85
N SER A 334 3.48 21.18 4.95
CA SER A 334 4.14 21.84 6.09
C SER A 334 3.39 21.61 7.40
N ILE A 335 2.05 21.75 7.37
CA ILE A 335 1.19 21.48 8.53
C ILE A 335 1.24 20.01 8.93
N GLU A 336 1.16 19.09 7.98
CA GLU A 336 1.22 17.64 8.22
C GLU A 336 2.55 17.23 8.83
N SER A 337 3.68 17.73 8.30
CA SER A 337 5.01 17.48 8.86
C SER A 337 5.12 17.98 10.30
N ARG A 338 4.65 19.21 10.57
CA ARG A 338 4.63 19.77 11.92
C ARG A 338 3.73 18.98 12.85
N ASN A 339 2.54 18.57 12.39
CA ASN A 339 1.60 17.82 13.20
C ASN A 339 2.11 16.41 13.53
N ASN A 340 2.72 15.72 12.56
CA ASN A 340 3.37 14.44 12.80
C ASN A 340 4.53 14.57 13.81
N GLY A 341 5.30 15.66 13.74
CA GLY A 341 6.32 15.97 14.74
C GLY A 341 5.73 16.14 16.15
N LEU A 342 4.62 16.88 16.27
CA LEU A 342 3.91 17.08 17.55
C LEU A 342 3.28 15.78 18.07
N GLU A 343 2.71 14.96 17.20
CA GLU A 343 2.13 13.67 17.56
C GLU A 343 3.21 12.69 18.03
N MET A 344 4.33 12.60 17.31
CA MET A 344 5.48 11.80 17.73
C MET A 344 6.04 12.30 19.07
N GLN A 345 6.14 13.61 19.25
CA GLN A 345 6.55 14.19 20.54
C GLN A 345 5.55 13.86 21.66
N SER A 346 4.25 13.91 21.38
CA SER A 346 3.19 13.57 22.34
C SER A 346 3.27 12.10 22.76
N VAL A 347 3.42 11.18 21.79
CA VAL A 347 3.57 9.75 22.04
C VAL A 347 4.86 9.46 22.81
N ASN A 348 5.97 10.08 22.43
CA ASN A 348 7.25 9.92 23.13
C ASN A 348 7.16 10.46 24.56
N ASN A 349 6.58 11.64 24.76
CA ASN A 349 6.40 12.22 26.09
C ASN A 349 5.52 11.33 26.97
N LYS A 350 4.44 10.76 26.42
CA LYS A 350 3.60 9.82 27.14
C LYS A 350 4.37 8.56 27.54
N GLY A 351 5.13 7.97 26.62
CA GLY A 351 5.99 6.82 26.92
C GLY A 351 7.07 7.13 27.95
N LEU A 352 7.68 8.32 27.89
CA LEU A 352 8.66 8.79 28.87
C LEU A 352 8.03 8.97 30.25
N VAL A 353 6.81 9.51 30.34
CA VAL A 353 6.09 9.64 31.61
C VAL A 353 5.77 8.26 32.19
N GLU A 354 5.29 7.32 31.37
CA GLU A 354 5.00 5.95 31.81
C GLU A 354 6.26 5.22 32.31
N GLU A 355 7.40 5.37 31.62
CA GLU A 355 8.67 4.81 32.09
C GLU A 355 9.18 5.49 33.37
N LEU A 356 9.00 6.81 33.50
CA LEU A 356 9.35 7.54 34.72
C LEU A 356 8.47 7.12 35.90
N GLU A 357 7.17 6.89 35.68
CA GLU A 357 6.25 6.39 36.70
C GLU A 357 6.66 5.00 37.18
N LYS A 358 6.99 4.07 36.26
CA LYS A 358 7.53 2.74 36.61
C LYS A 358 8.81 2.84 37.44
N LEU A 359 9.72 3.76 37.08
CA LEU A 359 10.95 3.97 37.84
C LEU A 359 10.64 4.55 39.23
N LEU A 360 9.71 5.50 39.32
CA LEU A 360 9.29 6.11 40.58
C LEU A 360 8.65 5.09 41.53
N GLU A 361 7.81 4.20 41.02
CA GLU A 361 7.22 3.10 41.79
C GLU A 361 8.31 2.19 42.39
N ARG A 362 9.34 1.86 41.60
CA ARG A 362 10.48 1.04 42.06
C ARG A 362 11.34 1.75 43.11
N LEU A 363 11.45 3.07 43.05
CA LEU A 363 12.23 3.89 43.99
C LEU A 363 11.45 4.27 45.26
N ARG A 364 10.13 3.99 45.30
CA ARG A 364 9.27 4.36 46.43
C ARG A 364 9.53 3.45 47.62
N ILE A 365 9.88 4.06 48.75
CA ILE A 365 10.05 3.39 50.03
C ILE A 365 8.75 3.57 50.84
N PRO A 366 8.01 2.49 51.16
CA PRO A 366 6.85 2.59 52.04
C PRO A 366 7.26 3.09 53.43
N GLN A 367 6.57 4.11 53.93
CA GLN A 367 6.89 4.75 55.21
C GLN A 367 6.80 3.78 56.39
N GLU A 368 5.88 2.81 56.30
CA GLU A 368 5.70 1.76 57.31
C GLU A 368 6.95 0.89 57.46
N PHE A 369 7.55 0.47 56.34
CA PHE A 369 8.79 -0.31 56.35
C PHE A 369 9.98 0.54 56.76
N ALA A 370 10.07 1.80 56.31
CA ALA A 370 11.12 2.71 56.78
C ALA A 370 11.08 2.89 58.31
N ALA A 371 9.90 3.10 58.88
CA ALA A 371 9.73 3.23 60.33
C ALA A 371 10.11 1.95 61.08
N SER A 372 9.75 0.76 60.55
CA SER A 372 10.13 -0.52 61.14
C SER A 372 11.64 -0.74 61.09
N LEU A 373 12.29 -0.41 59.96
CA LEU A 373 13.73 -0.62 59.75
C LEU A 373 14.62 0.35 60.53
N THR A 374 14.21 1.61 60.67
CA THR A 374 14.98 2.62 61.42
C THR A 374 14.68 2.61 62.91
N GLY A 375 13.44 2.34 63.30
CA GLY A 375 12.88 2.62 64.63
C GLY A 375 12.24 1.43 65.36
N GLY A 376 11.86 0.35 64.67
CA GLY A 376 10.99 -0.70 65.19
C GLY A 376 11.56 -1.50 66.37
N SER A 377 10.71 -1.76 67.39
CA SER A 377 11.04 -2.72 68.47
C SER A 377 11.17 -4.14 67.90
N PHE A 378 12.08 -4.92 68.45
CA PHE A 378 12.29 -6.34 68.12
C PHE A 378 11.56 -7.29 69.07
N GLU A 379 10.54 -6.78 69.77
CA GLU A 379 9.60 -7.62 70.52
C GLU A 379 8.91 -8.66 69.64
N GLU A 380 8.52 -9.78 70.25
CA GLU A 380 7.90 -10.93 69.58
C GLU A 380 6.66 -10.54 68.76
N SER A 381 5.86 -9.59 69.25
CA SER A 381 4.64 -9.10 68.59
C SER A 381 4.90 -8.35 67.28
N ARG A 382 6.09 -7.75 67.11
CA ARG A 382 6.49 -6.97 65.93
C ARG A 382 7.49 -7.71 65.04
N MET A 383 7.91 -8.91 65.44
CA MET A 383 8.91 -9.70 64.74
C MET A 383 8.51 -10.01 63.29
N LEU A 384 7.24 -10.38 63.07
CA LEU A 384 6.73 -10.67 61.72
C LEU A 384 6.87 -9.45 60.79
N LYS A 385 6.49 -8.26 61.27
CA LYS A 385 6.60 -7.00 60.49
C LYS A 385 8.05 -6.62 60.21
N ASN A 386 8.95 -6.85 61.16
CA ASN A 386 10.38 -6.61 60.96
C ASN A 386 10.98 -7.57 59.93
N VAL A 387 10.53 -8.84 59.91
CA VAL A 387 10.93 -9.83 58.89
C VAL A 387 10.39 -9.44 57.52
N GLU A 388 9.12 -9.06 57.40
CA GLU A 388 8.52 -8.59 56.14
C GLU A 388 9.22 -7.33 55.61
N ALA A 389 9.53 -6.36 56.48
CA ALA A 389 10.27 -5.16 56.10
C ALA A 389 11.70 -5.48 55.63
N CYS A 390 12.32 -6.51 56.22
CA CYS A 390 13.66 -7.00 55.87
C CYS A 390 13.66 -7.75 54.52
N GLU A 391 12.65 -8.59 54.28
CA GLU A 391 12.40 -9.23 52.98
C GLU A 391 12.15 -8.18 51.89
N TRP A 392 11.31 -7.18 52.18
CA TRP A 392 11.05 -6.06 51.27
C TRP A 392 12.34 -5.27 50.94
N LEU A 393 13.15 -4.93 51.95
CA LEU A 393 14.41 -4.20 51.76
C LEU A 393 15.37 -4.98 50.83
N THR A 394 15.46 -6.29 51.04
CA THR A 394 16.29 -7.17 50.21
C THR A 394 15.78 -7.21 48.76
N GLY A 395 14.46 -7.31 48.58
CA GLY A 395 13.82 -7.22 47.27
C GLY A 395 14.09 -5.90 46.57
N ALA A 396 13.91 -4.78 47.29
CA ALA A 396 14.12 -3.43 46.77
C ALA A 396 15.57 -3.21 46.30
N ILE A 397 16.56 -3.66 47.08
CA ILE A 397 17.98 -3.58 46.69
C ILE A 397 18.24 -4.41 45.43
N ARG A 398 17.77 -5.65 45.37
CA ARG A 398 17.93 -6.53 44.19
C ARG A 398 17.23 -6.00 42.93
N CYS A 399 16.10 -5.31 43.07
CA CYS A 399 15.41 -4.67 41.96
C CYS A 399 16.18 -3.49 41.36
N LEU A 400 17.04 -2.85 42.16
CA LEU A 400 17.90 -1.75 41.71
C LEU A 400 19.28 -2.22 41.23
N GLU A 401 19.58 -3.52 41.32
CA GLU A 401 20.81 -4.16 40.85
C GLU A 401 20.67 -4.78 39.46
N VAL A 402 21.79 -4.89 38.74
CA VAL A 402 21.86 -5.55 37.42
C VAL A 402 21.71 -7.07 37.64
N PRO A 403 20.84 -7.80 36.90
CA PRO A 403 20.25 -7.48 35.59
C PRO A 403 18.82 -6.91 35.61
N ASN A 404 18.21 -6.69 36.78
CA ASN A 404 16.79 -6.30 36.89
C ASN A 404 16.52 -4.84 36.50
N LEU A 405 17.56 -4.01 36.59
CA LEU A 405 17.54 -2.62 36.15
C LEU A 405 18.37 -2.46 34.88
N ASP A 406 17.84 -1.74 33.90
CA ASP A 406 18.57 -1.41 32.68
C ASP A 406 19.87 -0.65 33.03
N PRO A 407 21.03 -1.03 32.46
CA PRO A 407 22.31 -0.38 32.72
C PRO A 407 22.30 1.15 32.55
N SER A 408 21.43 1.70 31.70
CA SER A 408 21.28 3.15 31.50
C SER A 408 20.82 3.89 32.76
N TYR A 409 20.00 3.27 33.61
CA TYR A 409 19.51 3.87 34.85
C TYR A 409 20.56 3.91 35.96
N VAL A 410 21.63 3.12 35.86
CA VAL A 410 22.67 3.01 36.91
C VAL A 410 23.41 4.34 37.11
N ASN A 411 23.57 5.13 36.04
CA ASN A 411 24.24 6.43 36.10
C ASN A 411 23.31 7.56 36.56
N MET A 412 22.01 7.31 36.71
CA MET A 412 21.04 8.33 37.13
C MET A 412 21.26 8.69 38.61
N ARG A 413 21.38 9.99 38.90
CA ARG A 413 21.61 10.50 40.26
C ARG A 413 20.54 10.00 41.26
N ALA A 414 19.27 10.07 40.88
CA ALA A 414 18.16 9.65 41.74
C ALA A 414 18.25 8.16 42.14
N VAL A 415 18.60 7.29 41.20
CA VAL A 415 18.78 5.85 41.45
C VAL A 415 19.97 5.61 42.38
N ARG A 416 21.09 6.32 42.17
CA ARG A 416 22.27 6.23 43.04
C ARG A 416 21.98 6.70 44.47
N GLU A 417 21.31 7.84 44.63
CA GLU A 417 20.94 8.38 45.94
C GLU A 417 20.00 7.44 46.68
N LYS A 418 18.98 6.89 46.01
CA LYS A 418 18.07 5.92 46.60
C LYS A 418 18.73 4.59 46.94
N ARG A 419 19.64 4.10 46.09
CA ARG A 419 20.46 2.93 46.41
C ARG A 419 21.29 3.18 47.68
N ALA A 420 21.91 4.34 47.81
CA ALA A 420 22.68 4.69 49.00
C ALA A 420 21.79 4.80 50.26
N GLU A 421 20.57 5.33 50.12
CA GLU A 421 19.59 5.37 51.20
C GLU A 421 19.17 3.97 51.68
N LEU A 422 18.85 3.06 50.75
CA LEU A 422 18.52 1.66 51.05
C LEU A 422 19.70 0.93 51.70
N GLU A 423 20.92 1.17 51.22
CA GLU A 423 22.14 0.59 51.81
C GLU A 423 22.38 1.12 53.24
N LYS A 424 22.10 2.40 53.49
CA LYS A 424 22.16 2.97 54.84
C LYS A 424 21.10 2.33 55.75
N LEU A 425 19.87 2.16 55.28
CA LEU A 425 18.81 1.48 56.02
C LEU A 425 19.20 0.03 56.34
N LYS A 426 19.81 -0.67 55.38
CA LYS A 426 20.35 -2.02 55.54
C LYS A 426 21.36 -2.09 56.68
N ILE A 427 22.38 -1.25 56.64
CA ILE A 427 23.44 -1.21 57.66
C ILE A 427 22.86 -0.86 59.04
N THR A 428 21.96 0.12 59.12
CA THR A 428 21.33 0.53 60.38
C THR A 428 20.48 -0.60 60.98
N PHE A 429 19.65 -1.27 60.16
CA PHE A 429 18.80 -2.36 60.61
C PHE A 429 19.63 -3.57 61.07
N VAL A 430 20.64 -3.97 60.31
CA VAL A 430 21.52 -5.11 60.67
C VAL A 430 22.25 -4.86 61.98
N LYS A 431 22.77 -3.64 62.20
CA LYS A 431 23.44 -3.26 63.45
C LYS A 431 22.49 -3.36 64.64
N ARG A 432 21.31 -2.71 64.54
CA ARG A 432 20.29 -2.74 65.59
C ARG A 432 19.80 -4.15 65.91
N ALA A 433 19.53 -4.95 64.87
CA ALA A 433 19.05 -6.32 65.04
C ALA A 433 20.12 -7.19 65.70
N SER A 434 21.39 -7.05 65.29
CA SER A 434 22.50 -7.80 65.87
C SER A 434 22.76 -7.42 67.33
N GLU A 435 22.73 -6.13 67.66
CA GLU A 435 22.87 -5.64 69.03
C GLU A 435 21.73 -6.12 69.92
N PHE A 436 20.48 -6.04 69.44
CA PHE A 436 19.32 -6.54 70.15
C PHE A 436 19.44 -8.04 70.41
N LEU A 437 19.73 -8.86 69.39
CA LEU A 437 19.85 -10.30 69.54
C LEU A 437 20.98 -10.68 70.51
N ARG A 438 22.13 -9.98 70.43
CA ARG A 438 23.24 -10.19 71.36
C ARG A 438 22.82 -9.92 72.80
N ASN A 439 22.22 -8.75 73.07
CA ASN A 439 21.82 -8.38 74.43
C ASN A 439 20.66 -9.24 74.95
N TYR A 440 19.70 -9.56 74.09
CA TYR A 440 18.54 -10.38 74.42
C TYR A 440 18.94 -11.82 74.76
N PHE A 441 19.76 -12.47 73.93
CA PHE A 441 20.21 -13.83 74.23
C PHE A 441 21.19 -13.89 75.39
N SER A 442 22.07 -12.89 75.57
CA SER A 442 22.93 -12.82 76.76
C SER A 442 22.11 -12.70 78.04
N SER A 443 21.15 -11.75 78.08
CA SER A 443 20.27 -11.59 79.26
C SER A 443 19.37 -12.80 79.50
N LEU A 444 18.87 -13.45 78.44
CA LEU A 444 18.07 -14.68 78.56
C LEU A 444 18.90 -15.82 79.16
N VAL A 445 20.13 -16.01 78.69
CA VAL A 445 21.05 -17.03 79.22
C VAL A 445 21.46 -16.71 80.66
N ASP A 446 21.77 -15.45 80.97
CA ASP A 446 22.11 -15.01 82.32
C ASP A 446 20.94 -15.23 83.30
N PHE A 447 19.70 -14.92 82.87
CA PHE A 447 18.49 -15.20 83.64
C PHE A 447 18.34 -16.70 83.89
N MET A 448 18.48 -17.54 82.85
CA MET A 448 18.39 -18.99 82.98
C MET A 448 19.48 -19.58 83.90
N ILE A 449 20.70 -19.03 83.87
CA ILE A 449 21.82 -19.46 84.74
C ILE A 449 21.58 -19.04 86.20
N SER A 450 20.98 -17.87 86.42
CA SER A 450 20.72 -17.33 87.75
C SER A 450 19.57 -18.04 88.50
N ASP A 451 18.62 -18.63 87.77
CA ASP A 451 17.46 -19.29 88.34
C ASP A 451 17.78 -20.72 88.80
N LYS A 452 17.82 -20.89 90.14
CA LYS A 452 18.11 -22.14 90.84
C LYS A 452 17.06 -23.24 90.62
N SER A 453 15.96 -22.95 89.93
CA SER A 453 14.92 -23.93 89.55
C SER A 453 15.26 -24.72 88.27
N TYR A 454 16.12 -24.17 87.39
CA TYR A 454 16.54 -24.81 86.14
C TYR A 454 17.66 -25.84 86.32
N PHE A 455 18.38 -25.77 87.44
CA PHE A 455 19.49 -26.66 87.77
C PHE A 455 19.14 -27.53 88.97
N SER A 456 19.66 -28.76 88.97
CA SER A 456 19.32 -29.72 90.02
C SER A 456 19.86 -29.30 91.38
N GLN A 457 18.97 -29.27 92.36
CA GLN A 457 19.36 -29.15 93.76
C GLN A 457 19.89 -30.52 94.23
N ARG A 458 21.21 -30.57 94.48
CA ARG A 458 21.99 -31.67 95.05
C ARG A 458 21.66 -33.09 94.56
N GLY A 459 22.54 -33.61 93.69
CA GLY A 459 22.80 -35.06 93.57
C GLY A 459 22.00 -35.84 92.51
N GLN A 460 21.01 -35.25 91.85
CA GLN A 460 20.38 -35.83 90.65
C GLN A 460 20.70 -34.97 89.43
N LEU A 461 21.09 -35.54 88.30
CA LEU A 461 21.32 -34.80 87.06
C LEU A 461 19.99 -34.64 86.31
N LYS A 462 19.20 -33.60 86.58
CA LYS A 462 18.12 -33.19 85.65
C LYS A 462 18.70 -32.36 84.52
N ARG A 463 18.29 -32.69 83.29
CA ARG A 463 18.54 -31.83 82.11
C ARG A 463 17.80 -30.50 82.31
N PRO A 464 18.47 -29.35 82.19
CA PRO A 464 17.78 -28.06 82.25
C PRO A 464 16.68 -27.98 81.18
N ASP A 465 15.51 -27.45 81.55
CA ASP A 465 14.44 -27.27 80.58
C ASP A 465 14.73 -26.04 79.71
N HIS A 466 15.02 -26.30 78.44
CA HIS A 466 15.28 -25.26 77.43
C HIS A 466 14.05 -24.98 76.56
N ALA A 467 12.82 -25.33 76.98
CA ALA A 467 11.62 -25.11 76.19
C ALA A 467 11.43 -23.63 75.79
N ASP A 468 11.59 -22.70 76.73
CA ASP A 468 11.46 -21.26 76.46
C ASP A 468 12.58 -20.75 75.54
N LEU A 469 13.84 -21.11 75.82
CA LEU A 469 14.97 -20.78 74.93
C LEU A 469 14.75 -21.30 73.50
N ARG A 470 14.27 -22.55 73.35
CA ARG A 470 13.94 -23.12 72.03
C ARG A 470 12.81 -22.36 71.35
N TYR A 471 11.78 -21.96 72.08
CA TYR A 471 10.68 -21.15 71.57
C TYR A 471 11.18 -19.78 71.07
N LYS A 472 11.94 -19.05 71.90
CA LYS A 472 12.51 -17.74 71.51
C LYS A 472 13.47 -17.88 70.33
N CYS A 473 14.38 -18.84 70.34
CA CYS A 473 15.27 -19.12 69.20
C CYS A 473 14.49 -19.39 67.91
N ARG A 474 13.37 -20.12 67.98
CA ARG A 474 12.51 -20.37 66.83
C ARG A 474 11.83 -19.10 66.32
N THR A 475 11.39 -18.20 67.21
CA THR A 475 10.77 -16.92 66.84
C THR A 475 11.75 -15.99 66.12
N TYR A 476 13.01 -15.91 66.57
CA TYR A 476 14.04 -15.08 65.96
C TYR A 476 14.81 -15.75 64.82
N ALA A 477 14.64 -17.07 64.60
CA ALA A 477 15.36 -17.84 63.57
C ALA A 477 15.17 -17.27 62.16
N ARG A 478 13.95 -16.83 61.82
CA ARG A 478 13.67 -16.27 60.50
C ARG A 478 14.40 -14.96 60.28
N LEU A 479 14.44 -14.08 61.28
CA LEU A 479 15.22 -12.84 61.21
C LEU A 479 16.71 -13.12 61.01
N LEU A 480 17.27 -14.08 61.74
CA LEU A 480 18.68 -14.50 61.59
C LEU A 480 18.99 -15.03 60.18
N GLN A 481 18.08 -15.78 59.57
CA GLN A 481 18.23 -16.24 58.19
C GLN A 481 18.29 -15.08 57.20
N HIS A 482 17.44 -14.07 57.35
CA HIS A 482 17.49 -12.88 56.49
C HIS A 482 18.73 -12.03 56.75
N LEU A 483 19.16 -11.85 58.00
CA LEU A 483 20.38 -11.13 58.34
C LEU A 483 21.61 -11.77 57.68
N LYS A 484 21.71 -13.10 57.67
CA LYS A 484 22.78 -13.85 56.98
C LYS A 484 22.82 -13.60 55.48
N VAL A 485 21.67 -13.41 54.84
CA VAL A 485 21.58 -13.16 53.38
C VAL A 485 21.94 -11.70 53.05
N ILE A 486 21.62 -10.77 53.94
CA ILE A 486 21.76 -9.33 53.75
C ILE A 486 23.18 -8.84 54.09
N TYR A 487 23.82 -9.52 55.03
CA TYR A 487 25.18 -9.26 55.47
C TYR A 487 25.93 -10.61 55.55
N PRO A 488 26.46 -11.11 54.42
CA PRO A 488 27.17 -12.38 54.37
C PRO A 488 28.48 -12.38 55.15
#